data_AF-A0AAD6V310-F1
#
_entry.id   AF-A0AAD6V310-F1
#
_cell.length_a   1.000
_cell.length_b   1.000
_cell.length_c   1.000
_cell.angle_alpha   90.00
_cell.angle_beta   90.00
_cell.angle_gamma   90.00
#
_symmetry.space_group_name_H-M   'P 1'
#
loop_
_entity.id
_entity.type
_entity.pdbx_description
1 polymer ?
#
loop_
_entity_poly.entity_id
_entity_poly.type
_entity_poly.pdbx_seq_one_letter_code
_entity_poly.pdbx_strand_id
1 'polypeptide(L)'
;MYRLYHSPYLRKGCCATCSIHCPAPPEFQLPASPCPELLLTNSVPSDVQINEIYSFIRSVEAKISVLDDQTTQVQRALDRLESQRAELKGLVEAHRSAGVVSTIRRLPRDILGEIFSQYLDASISRVHSPKALSHLVGVCARWRAIALASPLLW
;
A
#
# COMPACT_ATOMS: atom_id res chain seq x y z
N MET A 1 -17.08 -36.26 -14.18
CA MET A 1 -16.78 -35.74 -12.83
C MET A 1 -16.33 -34.28 -12.97
N TYR A 2 -17.27 -33.33 -12.99
CA TYR A 2 -16.96 -31.92 -13.15
C TYR A 2 -16.53 -31.35 -11.80
N ARG A 3 -15.27 -30.93 -11.69
CA ARG A 3 -14.79 -30.17 -10.53
C ARG A 3 -15.49 -28.81 -10.53
N LEU A 4 -16.37 -28.61 -9.56
CA LEU A 4 -16.88 -27.28 -9.21
C LEU A 4 -15.68 -26.46 -8.74
N TYR A 5 -15.16 -25.58 -9.60
CA TYR A 5 -14.24 -24.54 -9.19
C TYR A 5 -15.03 -23.51 -8.38
N HIS A 6 -15.08 -23.71 -7.06
CA HIS A 6 -15.50 -22.66 -6.14
C HIS A 6 -14.51 -21.50 -6.26
N SER A 7 -14.97 -20.41 -6.87
CA SER A 7 -14.23 -19.16 -6.95
C SER A 7 -14.09 -18.54 -5.54
N PRO A 8 -12.87 -18.28 -5.05
CA PRO A 8 -12.63 -17.81 -3.69
C PRO A 8 -12.74 -16.28 -3.53
N TYR A 9 -13.52 -15.60 -4.37
CA TYR A 9 -13.76 -14.17 -4.20
C TYR A 9 -14.69 -13.92 -3.00
N LEU A 10 -14.07 -13.84 -1.83
CA LEU A 10 -14.59 -13.31 -0.58
C LEU A 10 -15.34 -12.00 -0.86
N ARG A 11 -16.68 -12.06 -0.77
CA ARG A 11 -17.57 -10.91 -0.71
C ARG A 11 -17.18 -10.01 0.48
N LYS A 12 -16.37 -8.99 0.23
CA LYS A 12 -16.16 -7.92 1.20
C LYS A 12 -17.29 -6.90 1.07
N GLY A 13 -18.22 -7.01 2.02
CA GLY A 13 -18.96 -5.93 2.68
C GLY A 13 -19.57 -4.83 1.81
N CYS A 14 -20.89 -4.85 1.70
CA CYS A 14 -21.70 -3.70 1.31
C CYS A 14 -21.35 -2.43 2.12
N CYS A 15 -21.39 -1.27 1.47
CA CYS A 15 -21.30 0.03 2.11
C CYS A 15 -22.50 0.24 3.06
N ALA A 16 -22.25 0.63 4.31
CA ALA A 16 -23.27 0.81 5.36
C ALA A 16 -24.22 2.01 5.14
N THR A 17 -24.22 2.63 3.96
CA THR A 17 -24.94 3.89 3.70
C THR A 17 -25.75 3.90 2.41
N CYS A 18 -25.76 2.82 1.62
CA CYS A 18 -26.52 2.78 0.37
C CYS A 18 -27.82 1.99 0.53
N SER A 19 -28.96 2.67 0.62
CA SER A 19 -30.31 2.07 0.65
C SER A 19 -30.78 1.54 -0.71
N ILE A 20 -29.91 1.52 -1.72
CA ILE A 20 -30.19 0.96 -3.03
C ILE A 20 -29.40 -0.33 -3.11
N HIS A 21 -30.15 -1.43 -3.00
CA HIS A 21 -29.71 -2.81 -3.18
C HIS A 21 -28.69 -2.87 -4.32
N CYS A 22 -27.43 -3.19 -4.02
CA CYS A 22 -26.50 -3.54 -5.09
C CYS A 22 -27.06 -4.80 -5.75
N PRO A 23 -27.44 -4.78 -7.04
CA PRO A 23 -27.66 -6.03 -7.74
C PRO A 23 -26.34 -6.80 -7.65
N ALA A 24 -26.40 -8.05 -7.20
CA ALA A 24 -25.23 -8.92 -7.26
C ALA A 24 -24.72 -8.86 -8.70
N PRO A 25 -23.40 -8.69 -8.93
CA PRO A 25 -22.87 -8.76 -10.29
C PRO A 25 -23.37 -10.07 -10.91
N PRO A 26 -23.91 -10.04 -12.14
CA PRO A 26 -24.47 -11.23 -12.76
C PRO A 26 -23.42 -12.35 -12.69
N GLU A 27 -23.81 -13.50 -12.15
CA GLU A 27 -22.89 -14.64 -12.02
C GLU A 27 -22.36 -15.00 -13.41
N PHE A 28 -21.03 -15.15 -13.52
CA PHE A 28 -20.39 -15.54 -14.76
C PHE A 28 -20.91 -16.92 -15.19
N GLN A 29 -21.62 -16.96 -16.32
CA GLN A 29 -22.20 -18.19 -16.84
C GLN A 29 -21.35 -18.71 -18.00
N LEU A 30 -20.86 -19.94 -17.86
CA LEU A 30 -20.10 -20.62 -18.91
C LEU A 30 -21.01 -20.90 -20.11
N PRO A 31 -20.60 -20.53 -21.34
CA PRO A 31 -21.36 -20.87 -22.52
C PRO A 31 -21.26 -22.38 -22.77
N ALA A 32 -22.38 -23.02 -23.11
CA ALA A 32 -22.44 -24.45 -23.39
C ALA A 32 -21.82 -24.77 -24.76
N SER A 33 -21.07 -25.88 -24.85
CA SER A 33 -20.54 -26.38 -26.12
C SER A 33 -21.68 -26.70 -27.09
N PRO A 34 -21.59 -26.32 -28.38
CA PRO A 34 -22.61 -26.64 -29.38
C PRO A 34 -22.69 -28.15 -29.66
N CYS A 35 -21.60 -28.89 -29.47
CA CYS A 35 -21.52 -30.33 -29.70
C CYS A 35 -20.81 -31.03 -28.54
N PRO A 36 -21.47 -31.21 -27.38
CA PRO A 36 -20.83 -31.78 -26.19
C PRO A 36 -20.40 -33.24 -26.38
N GLU A 37 -21.16 -34.01 -27.17
CA GLU A 37 -20.87 -35.43 -27.43
C GLU A 37 -19.56 -35.64 -28.21
N LEU A 38 -19.19 -34.70 -29.08
CA LEU A 38 -17.94 -34.76 -29.83
C LEU A 38 -16.71 -34.50 -28.94
N LEU A 39 -16.90 -33.96 -27.73
CA LEU A 39 -15.82 -33.83 -26.75
C LEU A 39 -15.56 -35.14 -26.00
N LEU A 40 -16.48 -36.10 -26.09
CA LEU A 40 -16.45 -37.37 -25.35
C LEU A 40 -16.24 -38.58 -26.25
N THR A 41 -16.36 -38.39 -27.57
CA THR A 41 -16.29 -39.45 -28.58
C THR A 41 -15.26 -39.11 -29.67
N ASN A 42 -14.72 -40.11 -30.35
CA ASN A 42 -13.85 -39.93 -31.53
C ASN A 42 -14.66 -39.91 -32.84
N SER A 43 -15.94 -39.51 -32.78
CA SER A 43 -16.79 -39.45 -33.96
C SER A 43 -16.34 -38.33 -34.90
N VAL A 44 -16.39 -38.58 -36.21
CA VAL A 44 -16.04 -37.57 -37.21
C VAL A 44 -17.13 -36.48 -37.21
N PRO A 45 -16.78 -35.20 -37.02
CA PRO A 45 -17.75 -34.10 -37.06
C PRO A 45 -18.23 -33.87 -38.49
N SER A 46 -19.52 -33.54 -38.63
CA SER A 46 -20.08 -33.05 -39.90
C SER A 46 -19.68 -31.61 -40.18
N ASP A 47 -19.76 -31.16 -41.45
CA ASP A 47 -19.42 -29.79 -41.84
C ASP A 47 -20.23 -28.72 -41.10
N VAL A 48 -21.48 -29.02 -40.72
CA VAL A 48 -22.32 -28.13 -39.91
C VAL A 48 -21.74 -27.99 -38.50
N GLN A 49 -21.41 -29.12 -37.86
CA GLN A 49 -20.81 -29.12 -36.53
C GLN A 49 -19.44 -28.43 -36.50
N ILE A 50 -18.63 -28.61 -37.56
CA ILE A 50 -17.36 -27.90 -37.72
C ILE A 50 -17.58 -26.38 -37.71
N ASN A 51 -18.55 -25.89 -38.50
CA ASN A 51 -18.87 -24.46 -38.55
C ASN A 51 -19.41 -23.94 -37.21
N GLU A 52 -20.29 -24.69 -36.56
CA GLU A 52 -20.82 -24.33 -35.23
C GLU A 52 -19.71 -24.24 -34.19
N ILE A 53 -18.79 -25.21 -34.17
CA ILE A 53 -17.63 -25.22 -33.28
C ILE A 53 -16.74 -24.01 -33.54
N TYR A 54 -16.41 -23.68 -34.80
CA TYR A 54 -15.60 -22.49 -35.10
C TYR A 54 -16.29 -21.19 -34.68
N SER A 55 -17.59 -21.07 -34.91
CA SER A 55 -18.36 -19.89 -34.47
C SER A 55 -18.37 -19.76 -32.94
N PHE A 56 -18.51 -20.88 -32.24
CA PHE A 56 -18.46 -20.95 -30.79
C PHE A 56 -17.09 -20.53 -30.25
N ILE A 57 -16.01 -21.10 -30.79
CA ILE A 57 -14.62 -20.75 -30.42
C ILE A 57 -14.40 -19.24 -30.56
N ARG A 58 -14.73 -18.66 -31.73
CA ARG A 58 -14.59 -17.22 -31.97
C ARG A 58 -15.37 -16.39 -30.95
N SER A 59 -16.59 -16.81 -30.62
CA SER A 59 -17.42 -16.11 -29.64
C SER A 59 -16.84 -16.17 -28.22
N VAL A 60 -16.21 -17.28 -27.85
CA VAL A 60 -15.58 -17.48 -26.54
C VAL A 60 -14.27 -16.71 -26.47
N GLU A 61 -13.44 -16.74 -27.51
CA GLU A 61 -12.21 -15.95 -27.62
C GLU A 61 -12.47 -14.44 -27.50
N ALA A 62 -13.54 -13.95 -28.15
CA ALA A 62 -13.94 -12.55 -28.02
C ALA A 62 -14.32 -12.19 -26.56
N LYS A 63 -15.02 -13.08 -25.85
CA LYS A 63 -15.35 -12.87 -24.42
C LYS A 63 -14.10 -12.90 -23.55
N ILE A 64 -13.15 -13.78 -23.82
CA ILE A 64 -11.85 -13.84 -23.13
C ILE A 64 -11.12 -12.51 -23.30
N SER A 65 -11.00 -12.01 -24.53
CA SER A 65 -10.35 -10.73 -24.82
C SER A 65 -10.95 -9.57 -24.03
N VAL A 66 -12.29 -9.51 -23.93
CA VAL A 66 -12.96 -8.47 -23.13
C VAL A 66 -12.62 -8.58 -21.64
N LEU A 67 -12.57 -9.80 -21.09
CA LEU A 67 -12.19 -10.02 -19.70
C LEU A 67 -10.73 -9.68 -19.42
N ASP A 68 -9.83 -9.97 -20.37
CA ASP A 68 -8.42 -9.61 -20.27
C ASP A 68 -8.21 -8.09 -20.27
N ASP A 69 -8.95 -7.37 -21.13
CA ASP A 69 -8.94 -5.91 -21.16
C ASP A 69 -9.45 -5.30 -19.85
N GLN A 70 -10.56 -5.83 -19.31
CA GLN A 70 -11.11 -5.41 -18.02
C GLN A 70 -10.14 -5.71 -16.87
N THR A 71 -9.52 -6.89 -16.87
CA THR A 71 -8.52 -7.27 -15.87
C THR A 71 -7.33 -6.32 -15.91
N THR A 72 -6.84 -6.02 -17.11
CA THR A 72 -5.73 -5.09 -17.31
C THR A 72 -6.09 -3.68 -16.84
N GLN A 73 -7.31 -3.21 -17.11
CA GLN A 73 -7.79 -1.91 -16.65
C GLN A 73 -7.84 -1.83 -15.12
N VAL A 74 -8.40 -2.84 -14.46
CA VAL A 74 -8.49 -2.90 -12.99
C VAL A 74 -7.09 -2.98 -12.37
N GLN A 75 -6.18 -3.76 -12.94
CA GLN A 75 -4.81 -3.85 -12.45
C GLN A 75 -4.09 -2.50 -12.50
N ARG A 76 -4.19 -1.77 -13.63
CA ARG A 76 -3.61 -0.42 -13.75
C ARG A 76 -4.17 0.55 -12.72
N ALA A 77 -5.48 0.47 -12.44
CA ALA A 77 -6.11 1.30 -11.43
C ALA A 77 -5.59 0.95 -10.02
N LEU A 78 -5.42 -0.34 -9.72
CA LEU A 78 -4.85 -0.81 -8.47
C LEU A 78 -3.41 -0.31 -8.30
N ASP A 79 -2.55 -0.51 -9.29
CA ASP A 79 -1.14 -0.10 -9.26
C ASP A 79 -1.00 1.42 -9.00
N ARG A 80 -1.87 2.22 -9.63
CA ARG A 80 -1.93 3.66 -9.41
C ARG A 80 -2.29 3.99 -7.96
N LEU A 81 -3.33 3.36 -7.42
CA LEU A 81 -3.79 3.60 -6.05
C LEU A 81 -2.74 3.16 -5.02
N GLU A 82 -2.07 2.04 -5.26
CA GLU A 82 -0.99 1.56 -4.40
C GLU A 82 0.20 2.51 -4.39
N SER A 83 0.58 3.03 -5.57
CA SER A 83 1.65 4.04 -5.70
C SER A 83 1.31 5.32 -4.92
N GLN A 84 0.11 5.87 -5.13
CA GLN A 84 -0.36 7.06 -4.40
C GLN A 84 -0.38 6.83 -2.88
N ARG A 85 -0.82 5.64 -2.45
CA ARG A 85 -0.83 5.29 -1.03
C ARG A 85 0.59 5.19 -0.46
N ALA A 86 1.54 4.64 -1.21
CA ALA A 86 2.94 4.54 -0.80
C ALA A 86 3.56 5.93 -0.62
N GLU A 87 3.34 6.84 -1.57
CA GLU A 87 3.81 8.23 -1.49
C GLU A 87 3.27 8.95 -0.25
N LEU A 88 1.96 8.88 -0.02
CA LEU A 88 1.32 9.52 1.15
C LEU A 88 1.84 8.95 2.47
N LYS A 89 2.06 7.63 2.54
CA LYS A 89 2.69 7.00 3.71
C LYS A 89 4.11 7.49 3.92
N GLY A 90 4.89 7.59 2.85
CA GLY A 90 6.25 8.15 2.90
C GLY A 90 6.27 9.57 3.45
N LEU A 91 5.33 10.41 3.02
CA LEU A 91 5.20 11.79 3.51
C LEU A 91 4.87 11.84 5.00
N VAL A 92 3.90 11.03 5.45
CA VAL A 92 3.52 10.94 6.87
C VAL A 92 4.71 10.47 7.70
N GLU A 93 5.41 9.43 7.25
CA GLU A 93 6.55 8.90 7.99
C GLU A 93 7.69 9.91 8.05
N ALA A 94 8.04 10.57 6.95
CA ALA A 94 9.06 11.62 6.94
C ALA A 94 8.79 12.71 8.00
N HIS A 95 7.54 13.15 8.18
CA HIS A 95 7.20 14.15 9.21
C HIS A 95 7.24 13.59 10.64
N ARG A 96 6.89 12.31 10.82
CA ARG A 96 6.96 11.61 12.11
C ARG A 96 8.40 11.32 12.52
N SER A 97 9.18 10.64 11.67
CA SER A 97 10.57 10.24 11.99
C SER A 97 11.53 11.42 12.00
N ALA A 98 11.34 12.44 11.17
CA ALA A 98 12.15 13.66 11.26
C ALA A 98 11.85 14.46 12.54
N GLY A 99 10.88 14.06 13.36
CA GLY A 99 10.59 14.68 14.65
C GLY A 99 10.25 16.16 14.53
N VAL A 100 9.69 16.60 13.39
CA VAL A 100 9.40 18.02 13.11
C VAL A 100 8.47 18.60 14.18
N VAL A 101 7.53 17.79 14.64
CA VAL A 101 6.57 18.14 15.70
C VAL A 101 7.04 17.75 17.11
N SER A 102 8.27 17.24 17.26
CA SER A 102 8.78 16.84 18.58
C SER A 102 8.88 18.06 19.50
N THR A 103 8.50 17.87 20.77
CA THR A 103 8.52 18.92 21.80
C THR A 103 9.88 19.58 21.92
N ILE A 104 10.96 18.80 21.75
CA ILE A 104 12.33 19.31 21.90
C ILE A 104 12.72 20.32 20.82
N ARG A 105 12.12 20.24 19.62
CA ARG A 105 12.28 21.25 18.56
C ARG A 105 11.40 22.50 18.79
N ARG A 106 10.51 22.49 19.79
CA ARG A 106 9.61 23.61 20.11
C ARG A 106 9.99 24.35 21.39
N LEU A 107 10.86 23.78 22.23
CA LEU A 107 11.32 24.44 23.46
C LEU A 107 11.95 25.80 23.13
N PRO A 108 11.73 26.86 23.92
CA PRO A 108 12.49 28.11 23.80
C PRO A 108 14.00 27.87 23.96
N ARG A 109 14.81 28.81 23.45
CA ARG A 109 16.28 28.74 23.60
C ARG A 109 16.68 28.65 25.08
N ASP A 110 16.06 29.46 25.93
CA ASP A 110 16.43 29.58 27.35
C ASP A 110 16.14 28.27 28.10
N ILE A 111 14.96 27.68 27.86
CA ILE A 111 14.59 26.38 28.46
C ILE A 111 15.54 25.27 27.98
N LEU A 112 15.91 25.27 26.70
CA LEU A 112 16.83 24.28 26.18
C LEU A 112 18.26 24.46 26.73
N GLY A 113 18.71 25.70 26.94
CA GLY A 113 19.97 26.02 27.60
C GLY A 113 19.99 25.64 29.09
N GLU A 114 18.88 25.82 29.78
CA GLU A 114 18.71 25.37 31.17
C GLU A 114 18.80 23.84 31.26
N ILE A 115 18.13 23.11 30.36
CA ILE A 115 18.25 21.65 30.25
C ILE A 115 19.70 21.22 30.00
N PHE A 116 20.44 21.94 29.14
CA PHE A 116 21.85 21.64 28.89
C PHE A 116 22.69 21.86 30.14
N SER A 117 22.47 22.94 30.88
CA SER A 117 23.20 23.26 32.12
C SER A 117 22.98 22.18 33.17
N GLN A 118 21.71 21.79 33.41
CA GLN A 118 21.38 20.70 34.34
C GLN A 118 21.95 19.35 33.90
N TYR A 119 21.93 19.05 32.60
CA TYR A 119 22.54 17.83 32.06
C TYR A 119 24.05 17.80 32.27
N LEU A 120 24.73 18.94 32.05
CA LEU A 120 26.16 19.06 32.29
C LEU A 120 26.49 18.94 33.77
N ASP A 121 25.80 19.64 34.66
CA ASP A 121 26.01 19.55 36.12
C ASP A 121 25.83 18.11 36.65
N ALA A 122 24.79 17.43 36.20
CA ALA A 122 24.55 16.02 36.51
C ALA A 122 25.66 15.10 35.96
N SER A 123 26.26 15.44 34.82
CA SER A 123 27.35 14.68 34.20
C SER A 123 28.73 14.98 34.81
N ILE A 124 28.95 16.20 35.30
CA ILE A 124 30.19 16.66 35.95
C ILE A 124 30.44 15.90 37.26
N SER A 125 29.37 15.46 37.92
CA SER A 125 29.45 14.61 39.13
C SER A 125 30.07 13.23 38.88
N ARG A 126 30.32 12.81 37.62
CA ARG A 126 30.86 11.49 37.25
C ARG A 126 32.14 11.53 36.42
N VAL A 127 33.03 12.49 36.69
CA VAL A 127 34.31 12.78 35.97
C VAL A 127 34.12 13.82 34.88
N HIS A 128 34.85 14.94 35.00
CA HIS A 128 34.95 16.02 34.03
C HIS A 128 35.18 15.50 32.61
N SER A 129 34.10 15.37 31.86
CA SER A 129 34.11 14.72 30.56
C SER A 129 33.72 15.74 29.48
N PRO A 130 34.68 16.18 28.66
CA PRO A 130 34.42 16.92 27.41
C PRO A 130 33.41 16.22 26.49
N LYS A 131 33.12 14.93 26.73
CA LYS A 131 32.15 14.15 25.96
C LYS A 131 30.71 14.58 26.18
N ALA A 132 30.36 15.10 27.36
CA ALA A 132 28.97 15.50 27.62
C ALA A 132 28.57 16.71 26.75
N LEU A 133 29.44 17.71 26.66
CA LEU A 133 29.24 18.85 25.78
C LEU A 133 29.33 18.43 24.30
N SER A 134 30.25 17.53 23.94
CA SER A 134 30.36 17.00 22.58
C SER A 134 29.09 16.25 22.13
N HIS A 135 28.41 15.54 23.04
CA HIS A 135 27.12 14.92 22.77
C HIS A 135 26.05 15.97 22.46
N LEU A 136 25.95 17.04 23.26
CA LEU A 136 24.95 18.10 23.06
C LEU A 136 25.15 18.82 21.71
N VAL A 137 26.38 19.23 21.39
CA VAL A 137 26.68 19.88 20.10
C VAL A 137 26.61 18.92 18.91
N GLY A 138 26.60 17.60 19.16
CA GLY A 138 26.47 16.56 18.15
C GLY A 138 25.03 16.29 17.69
N VAL A 139 24.02 16.63 18.50
CA VAL A 139 22.61 16.25 18.22
C VAL A 139 22.05 16.91 16.96
N CYS A 140 22.13 18.23 16.86
CA CYS A 140 21.67 18.97 15.67
C CYS A 140 22.26 20.38 15.62
N ALA A 141 22.13 21.04 14.46
CA ALA A 141 22.63 22.40 14.25
C ALA A 141 22.08 23.41 15.28
N ARG A 142 20.82 23.26 15.68
CA ARG A 142 20.19 24.14 16.68
C ARG A 142 20.79 23.96 18.06
N TRP A 143 20.97 22.72 18.52
CA TRP A 143 21.57 22.44 19.82
C TRP A 143 23.00 22.98 19.88
N ARG A 144 23.78 22.78 18.81
CA ARG A 144 25.11 23.37 18.65
C ARG A 144 25.09 24.89 18.75
N ALA A 145 24.18 25.56 18.03
CA ALA A 145 24.08 27.02 18.04
C ALA A 145 23.72 27.56 19.43
N ILE A 146 22.85 26.87 20.17
CA ILE A 146 22.49 27.26 21.54
C ILE A 146 23.67 27.03 22.48
N ALA A 147 24.30 25.86 22.42
CA ALA A 147 25.42 25.53 23.30
C ALA A 147 26.64 26.46 23.09
N LEU A 148 26.91 26.88 21.86
CA LEU A 148 27.97 27.86 21.55
C LEU A 148 27.61 29.28 21.99
N ALA A 149 26.32 29.63 22.02
CA ALA A 149 25.85 30.95 22.41
C ALA A 149 25.64 31.11 23.93
N SER A 150 25.84 30.04 24.71
CA SER A 150 25.65 30.01 26.16
C SER A 150 27.02 29.94 26.86
N PRO A 151 27.57 31.07 27.36
CA PRO A 151 28.89 31.11 28.00
C PRO A 151 28.98 30.23 29.24
N LEU A 152 27.87 30.00 29.93
CA LEU A 152 27.80 29.18 31.15
C LEU A 152 28.06 27.68 30.92
N LEU A 153 28.12 27.22 29.66
CA LEU A 153 28.38 25.82 29.31
C LEU A 153 29.86 25.52 29.00
N TRP A 154 30.74 26.53 29.07
CA TRP A 154 32.18 26.47 28.80
C TRP A 154 32.98 26.94 30.01
#